data_AF-A0A2V7HGF2-F1
#
_entry.id   AF-A0A2V7HGF2-F1
#
_cell.length_a   1.000
_cell.length_b   1.000
_cell.length_c   1.000
_cell.angle_alpha   90.00
_cell.angle_beta   90.00
_cell.angle_gamma   90.00
#
_symmetry.space_group_name_H-M   'P 1'
#
loop_
_entity.id
_entity.type
_entity.pdbx_description
1 polymer ?
#
loop_
_entity_poly.entity_id
_entity_poly.type
_entity_poly.pdbx_seq_one_letter_code
_entity_poly.pdbx_strand_id
1 'polypeptide(L)'
;TLAKLGNIPRALEFAMKSLSIEPEDPLVLYNVACLHALIDKREEALGYLERSVMNGFGHMDSMMSDPDLDSIRRTPWFQAIVRAMSSD
;
A
#
# COMPACT_ATOMS: atom_id res chain seq x y z
N THR A 1 -0.85 -11.42 -2.06
CA THR A 1 -1.57 -10.76 -3.17
C THR A 1 -1.35 -11.52 -4.47
N LEU A 2 -2.19 -11.32 -5.49
CA LEU A 2 -2.05 -11.97 -6.82
C LEU A 2 -0.68 -11.71 -7.46
N ALA A 3 -0.02 -10.60 -7.10
CA ALA A 3 1.35 -10.29 -7.49
C ALA A 3 2.38 -11.32 -6.98
N LYS A 4 2.19 -11.86 -5.77
CA LYS A 4 3.03 -12.96 -5.24
C LYS A 4 2.91 -14.25 -6.07
N LEU A 5 1.86 -14.37 -6.90
CA LEU A 5 1.68 -15.47 -7.85
C LEU A 5 2.37 -15.22 -9.21
N GLY A 6 3.18 -14.16 -9.33
CA GLY A 6 4.02 -13.87 -10.50
C GLY A 6 3.32 -13.17 -11.67
N ASN A 7 2.04 -12.82 -11.54
CA ASN A 7 1.30 -12.11 -12.60
C ASN A 7 0.95 -10.67 -12.17
N ILE A 8 1.96 -9.80 -12.23
CA ILE A 8 1.85 -8.38 -11.92
C ILE A 8 0.79 -7.66 -12.77
N PRO A 9 0.71 -7.83 -14.10
CA PRO A 9 -0.29 -7.13 -14.92
C PRO A 9 -1.73 -7.43 -14.47
N ARG A 10 -2.04 -8.70 -14.23
CA ARG A 10 -3.38 -9.11 -13.76
C ARG A 10 -3.67 -8.64 -12.34
N ALA A 11 -2.64 -8.59 -11.49
CA ALA A 11 -2.78 -8.06 -10.14
C ALA A 11 -3.13 -6.56 -10.16
N LEU A 12 -2.48 -5.78 -11.02
CA LEU A 12 -2.80 -4.37 -11.23
C LEU A 12 -4.20 -4.17 -11.81
N GLU A 13 -4.59 -4.96 -12.81
CA GLU A 13 -5.95 -4.90 -13.38
C GLU A 13 -7.01 -5.13 -12.30
N PHE A 14 -6.84 -6.18 -11.48
CA PHE A 14 -7.76 -6.47 -10.40
C PHE A 14 -7.80 -5.34 -9.37
N ALA A 15 -6.64 -4.83 -8.97
CA ALA A 15 -6.56 -3.76 -7.98
C ALA A 15 -7.17 -2.45 -8.47
N MET A 16 -7.00 -2.11 -9.75
CA MET A 16 -7.65 -0.94 -10.37
C MET A 16 -9.17 -1.12 -10.43
N LYS A 17 -9.65 -2.33 -10.73
CA LYS A 17 -11.09 -2.64 -10.68
C LYS A 17 -11.63 -2.52 -9.27
N SER A 18 -10.94 -3.07 -8.26
CA SER A 18 -11.33 -2.91 -6.86
C SER A 18 -11.37 -1.43 -6.46
N LEU A 19 -10.36 -0.65 -6.82
CA LEU A 19 -10.30 0.78 -6.55
C LEU A 19 -11.44 1.57 -7.24
N SER A 20 -11.92 1.12 -8.41
CA SER A 20 -13.07 1.75 -9.06
C SER A 20 -14.42 1.49 -8.37
N ILE A 21 -14.51 0.41 -7.58
CA ILE A 21 -15.73 0.03 -6.85
C ILE A 21 -15.68 0.61 -5.44
N GLU A 22 -14.53 0.51 -4.77
CA GLU A 22 -14.30 0.93 -3.39
C GLU A 22 -13.06 1.83 -3.32
N PRO A 23 -13.15 3.11 -3.76
CA PRO A 23 -11.99 4.00 -3.91
C PRO A 23 -11.37 4.47 -2.58
N GLU A 24 -12.09 4.30 -1.48
CA GLU A 24 -11.71 4.74 -0.13
C GLU A 24 -11.55 3.56 0.84
N ASP A 25 -11.80 2.33 0.41
CA ASP A 25 -11.61 1.17 1.28
C ASP A 25 -10.13 1.04 1.69
N PRO A 26 -9.81 1.03 3.00
CA PRO A 26 -8.43 1.04 3.48
C PRO A 26 -7.63 -0.18 3.02
N LEU A 27 -8.28 -1.34 2.91
CA LEU A 27 -7.62 -2.58 2.51
C LEU A 27 -7.36 -2.59 1.00
N VAL A 28 -8.28 -2.09 0.18
CA VAL A 28 -8.08 -1.89 -1.26
C VAL A 28 -6.90 -0.94 -1.49
N LEU A 29 -6.88 0.21 -0.81
CA LEU A 29 -5.79 1.18 -0.90
C LEU A 29 -4.44 0.58 -0.48
N TYR A 30 -4.40 -0.18 0.62
CA TYR A 30 -3.19 -0.88 1.07
C TYR A 30 -2.66 -1.87 0.02
N ASN A 31 -3.56 -2.67 -0.55
CA ASN A 31 -3.19 -3.65 -1.58
C ASN A 31 -2.67 -2.96 -2.85
N VAL A 32 -3.28 -1.84 -3.26
CA VAL A 32 -2.78 -1.04 -4.39
C VAL A 32 -1.39 -0.48 -4.10
N ALA A 33 -1.15 0.00 -2.87
CA ALA A 33 0.17 0.48 -2.44
C ALA A 33 1.24 -0.62 -2.56
N CYS A 34 0.95 -1.83 -2.03
CA CYS A 34 1.83 -2.99 -2.14
C CYS A 34 2.17 -3.33 -3.59
N LEU A 35 1.19 -3.31 -4.49
CA LEU A 35 1.41 -3.59 -5.91
C LEU A 35 2.32 -2.55 -6.59
N HIS A 36 2.14 -1.27 -6.27
CA HIS A 36 2.98 -0.21 -6.80
C HIS A 36 4.42 -0.30 -6.26
N ALA A 37 4.58 -0.65 -4.98
CA ALA A 37 5.89 -0.85 -4.37
C ALA A 37 6.65 -2.02 -5.02
N LEU A 38 5.96 -3.13 -5.35
CA LEU A 38 6.55 -4.29 -6.04
C LEU A 38 7.06 -3.98 -7.46
N ILE A 39 6.52 -2.97 -8.13
CA ILE A 39 6.95 -2.54 -9.48
C ILE A 39 7.81 -1.27 -9.45
N ASP A 40 8.36 -0.94 -8.28
CA ASP A 40 9.23 0.21 -8.02
C ASP A 40 8.60 1.60 -8.32
N LYS A 41 7.26 1.67 -8.36
CA LYS A 41 6.50 2.93 -8.44
C LYS A 41 6.30 3.52 -7.05
N ARG A 42 7.41 4.02 -6.49
CA ARG A 42 7.53 4.38 -5.07
C ARG A 42 6.61 5.52 -4.65
N GLU A 43 6.50 6.57 -5.46
CA GLU A 43 5.69 7.75 -5.14
C GLU A 43 4.21 7.40 -5.09
N GLU A 44 3.72 6.66 -6.09
CA GLU A 44 2.34 6.20 -6.12
C GLU A 44 2.05 5.23 -4.97
N ALA A 45 2.98 4.30 -4.69
CA ALA A 45 2.85 3.39 -3.56
C ALA A 45 2.68 4.14 -2.23
N LEU A 46 3.51 5.15 -1.98
CA LEU A 46 3.44 5.98 -0.77
C LEU A 46 2.13 6.77 -0.68
N GLY A 47 1.67 7.35 -1.78
CA GLY A 47 0.40 8.07 -1.82
C GLY A 47 -0.81 7.17 -1.52
N TYR A 48 -0.83 5.93 -2.05
CA TYR A 48 -1.88 4.97 -1.73
C TYR A 48 -1.78 4.48 -0.28
N LEU A 49 -0.57 4.28 0.24
CA LEU A 49 -0.36 3.83 1.61
C LEU A 49 -0.83 4.89 2.62
N GLU A 50 -0.49 6.15 2.38
CA GLU A 50 -0.93 7.28 3.21
C GLU A 50 -2.46 7.36 3.24
N ARG A 51 -3.11 7.28 2.07
CA ARG A 51 -4.58 7.24 1.97
C ARG A 51 -5.17 6.05 2.70
N SER A 52 -4.56 4.86 2.59
CA SER A 52 -5.01 3.66 3.30
C SER A 52 -5.04 3.89 4.81
N VAL A 53 -3.96 4.43 5.37
CA VAL A 53 -3.85 4.77 6.79
C VAL A 53 -4.87 5.83 7.20
N MET A 54 -5.00 6.92 6.42
CA MET A 54 -5.97 7.98 6.68
C MET A 54 -7.43 7.49 6.69
N ASN A 55 -7.74 6.43 5.96
CA ASN A 55 -9.08 5.84 5.92
C ASN A 55 -9.28 4.74 6.99
N GLY A 56 -8.30 4.50 7.87
CA GLY A 56 -8.46 3.61 9.02
C GLY A 56 -7.74 2.27 8.92
N PHE A 57 -6.77 2.12 8.01
CA PHE A 57 -5.90 0.94 8.01
C PHE A 57 -5.02 0.95 9.27
N GLY A 58 -5.34 0.07 10.24
CA GLY A 58 -4.73 0.08 11.57
C GLY A 58 -3.63 -0.97 11.81
N HIS A 59 -3.24 -1.76 10.81
CA HIS A 59 -2.30 -2.87 11.01
C HIS A 59 -0.83 -2.44 10.84
N MET A 60 -0.35 -1.60 11.77
CA MET A 60 1.00 -1.03 11.74
C MET A 60 2.10 -2.10 11.69
N ASP A 61 2.02 -3.14 12.52
CA ASP A 61 3.00 -4.24 12.55
C ASP A 61 3.07 -4.99 11.21
N SER A 62 1.92 -5.21 10.58
CA SER A 62 1.82 -5.83 9.26
C SER A 62 2.51 -4.94 8.20
N MET A 63 2.17 -3.65 8.16
CA MET A 63 2.79 -2.69 7.24
C MET A 63 4.30 -2.59 7.44
N MET A 64 4.76 -2.59 8.69
CA MET A 64 6.17 -2.50 9.06
C MET A 64 6.97 -3.75 8.74
N SER A 65 6.32 -4.89 8.46
CA SER A 65 6.96 -6.17 8.13
C SER A 65 6.69 -6.66 6.70
N ASP A 66 5.73 -6.06 5.98
CA ASP A 66 5.31 -6.52 4.66
C ASP A 66 6.41 -6.40 3.59
N PRO A 67 6.94 -7.51 3.07
CA PRO A 67 8.02 -7.47 2.08
C PRO A 67 7.62 -6.76 0.78
N ASP A 68 6.31 -6.65 0.48
CA ASP A 68 5.84 -5.93 -0.70
C ASP A 68 6.19 -4.43 -0.62
N LEU A 69 6.40 -3.90 0.58
CA LEU A 69 6.72 -2.49 0.85
C LEU A 69 8.22 -2.21 1.01
N ASP A 70 9.09 -3.20 0.78
CA ASP A 70 10.54 -3.07 1.01
C ASP A 70 11.18 -1.90 0.23
N SER A 71 10.72 -1.65 -1.00
CA SER A 71 11.21 -0.56 -1.85
C SER A 71 10.92 0.84 -1.30
N ILE A 72 9.89 0.98 -0.46
CA ILE A 72 9.46 2.27 0.10
C ILE A 72 9.72 2.40 1.60
N ARG A 73 9.96 1.31 2.32
CA ARG A 73 10.05 1.27 3.80
C ARG A 73 11.09 2.23 4.38
N ARG A 74 12.20 2.43 3.68
CA ARG A 74 13.31 3.31 4.12
C ARG A 74 13.14 4.77 3.71
N THR A 75 12.06 5.12 3.01
CA THR A 75 11.83 6.49 2.56
C THR A 75 11.40 7.40 3.72
N PRO A 76 11.78 8.69 3.71
CA PRO A 76 11.32 9.64 4.72
C PRO A 76 9.79 9.73 4.83
N TRP A 77 9.07 9.58 3.70
CA TRP A 77 7.61 9.62 3.65
C TRP A 77 6.98 8.42 4.36
N PHE A 78 7.46 7.19 4.09
CA PHE A 78 6.98 6.01 4.82
C PHE A 78 7.15 6.17 6.34
N GLN A 79 8.32 6.67 6.76
CA GLN A 79 8.58 6.91 8.18
C GLN A 79 7.67 8.00 8.77
N ALA A 80 7.23 8.97 7.97
CA ALA A 80 6.25 9.97 8.39
C ALA A 80 4.86 9.36 8.59
N ILE A 81 4.41 8.50 7.67
CA ILE A 81 3.14 7.75 7.79
C ILE A 81 3.13 6.93 9.08
N VAL A 82 4.20 6.15 9.32
CA VAL A 82 4.37 5.31 10.52
C VAL A 82 4.28 6.15 11.81
N ARG A 83 4.97 7.30 11.87
CA ARG A 83 4.91 8.19 13.04
C ARG A 83 3.52 8.76 13.28
N ALA A 84 2.79 9.11 12.22
CA ALA A 84 1.43 9.62 12.32
C ALA A 84 0.49 8.58 12.93
N MET A 85 0.64 7.29 12.57
CA MET A 85 -0.15 6.19 13.14
C MET A 85 0.08 5.96 14.63
N SER A 86 1.26 6.28 15.15
CA SER A 86 1.61 6.08 16.58
C SER A 86 1.21 7.25 17.48
N SER A 87 0.63 8.31 16.92
CA SER A 87 0.35 9.56 17.63
C SER A 87 -1.14 9.72 18.02
N ASP A 88 -1.94 8.65 17.93
CA ASP A 88 -3.36 8.58 18.35
C ASP A 88 -3.55 7.86 19.69
#